data_AF-A0A0E3GLC2-F1
#
_entry.id   AF-A0A0E3GLC2-F1
#
_cell.length_a   1.000
_cell.length_b   1.000
_cell.length_c   1.000
_cell.angle_alpha   90.00
_cell.angle_beta   90.00
_cell.angle_gamma   90.00
#
_symmetry.space_group_name_H-M   'P 1'
#
loop_
_entity.id
_entity.type
_entity.pdbx_description
1 polymer ?
#
loop_
_entity_poly.entity_id
_entity_poly.type
_entity_poly.pdbx_seq_one_letter_code
_entity_poly.pdbx_strand_id
1 'polypeptide(L)' 'MRSKRENISSRKIRSRRSPILPESVDCFVQIYNGKTPARCKITEGKVGHKSGEFASARKRKPPRTYIGPGRKGKR' A
#
# COMPACT_ATOMS: atom_id res chain seq x y z
N MET A 1 -1.66 -33.24 -7.99
CA MET A 1 -0.94 -31.96 -7.76
C MET A 1 -1.91 -30.81 -7.99
N ARG A 2 -2.30 -30.05 -6.95
CA ARG A 2 -3.30 -28.98 -7.08
C ARG A 2 -2.72 -27.83 -7.89
N SER A 3 -3.23 -27.60 -9.10
CA SER A 3 -2.93 -26.40 -9.89
C SER A 3 -3.53 -25.17 -9.21
N LYS A 4 -2.78 -24.57 -8.27
CA LYS A 4 -3.11 -23.27 -7.69
C LYS A 4 -2.81 -22.18 -8.71
N ARG A 5 -3.62 -22.10 -9.77
CA ARG A 5 -3.88 -20.83 -10.43
C ARG A 5 -4.83 -20.04 -9.53
N GLU A 6 -4.38 -19.77 -8.30
CA GLU A 6 -5.07 -18.83 -7.42
C GLU A 6 -5.03 -17.50 -8.15
N ASN A 7 -6.21 -16.91 -8.34
CA ASN A 7 -6.40 -15.60 -8.95
C ASN A 7 -5.34 -14.60 -8.44
N ILE A 8 -4.24 -14.44 -9.21
CA ILE A 8 -3.12 -13.54 -8.88
C ILE A 8 -3.61 -12.09 -8.85
N SER A 9 -4.78 -11.84 -9.44
CA SER A 9 -5.51 -10.59 -9.49
C SER A 9 -5.73 -9.93 -8.12
N SER A 10 -5.63 -10.67 -7.00
CA SER A 10 -5.74 -10.06 -5.68
C SER A 10 -4.97 -10.79 -4.56
N ARG A 11 -3.66 -10.99 -4.74
CA ARG A 11 -2.82 -11.58 -3.69
C ARG A 11 -2.78 -10.67 -2.44
N LYS A 12 -3.28 -11.17 -1.31
CA LYS A 12 -3.27 -10.48 -0.02
C LYS A 12 -1.94 -10.72 0.70
N ILE A 13 -1.18 -9.66 0.92
CA ILE A 13 0.12 -9.68 1.57
C ILE A 13 -0.02 -9.09 2.98
N ARG A 14 0.25 -9.90 4.00
CA ARG A 14 0.41 -9.43 5.39
C ARG A 14 1.87 -9.28 5.80
N SER A 15 2.77 -10.07 5.21
CA SER A 15 4.20 -9.95 5.46
C SER A 15 4.73 -8.67 4.80
N ARG A 16 5.02 -7.65 5.61
CA ARG A 16 5.55 -6.36 5.15
C ARG A 16 7.07 -6.32 4.99
N ARG A 17 7.77 -7.33 5.54
CA ARG A 17 9.23 -7.42 5.52
C ARG A 17 9.76 -8.20 4.31
N SER A 18 8.89 -8.89 3.57
CA SER A 18 9.27 -9.65 2.38
C SER A 18 9.68 -8.72 1.24
N PRO A 19 10.77 -9.02 0.52
CA PRO A 19 11.10 -8.33 -0.72
C PRO A 19 10.08 -8.66 -1.81
N ILE A 20 9.92 -7.74 -2.76
CA ILE A 20 9.13 -7.97 -3.97
C ILE A 20 9.98 -8.79 -4.94
N LEU A 21 9.44 -9.94 -5.33
CA LEU A 21 10.05 -10.83 -6.31
C LEU A 21 9.72 -10.36 -7.73
N PRO A 22 10.64 -10.56 -8.70
CA PRO A 22 10.40 -10.20 -10.10
C PRO A 22 9.20 -10.95 -10.71
N GLU A 23 8.89 -12.15 -10.22
CA GLU A 23 7.71 -12.92 -10.63
C GLU A 23 6.37 -12.23 -10.32
N SER A 24 6.38 -11.24 -9.43
CA SER A 24 5.18 -10.51 -9.02
C SER A 24 4.98 -9.21 -9.80
N VAL A 25 5.80 -8.94 -10.81
CA VAL A 25 5.66 -7.77 -11.69
C VAL A 25 4.33 -7.82 -12.46
N ASP A 26 3.75 -6.64 -12.69
CA ASP A 26 2.43 -6.42 -13.31
C ASP A 26 1.22 -7.00 -12.59
N CYS A 27 1.43 -7.56 -11.39
CA CYS A 27 0.34 -8.04 -10.54
C CYS A 27 -0.19 -6.93 -9.62
N PHE A 28 -1.49 -7.01 -9.31
CA PHE A 28 -2.10 -6.19 -8.27
C PHE A 28 -2.09 -6.93 -6.94
N VAL A 29 -1.47 -6.32 -5.93
CA VAL A 29 -1.38 -6.88 -4.58
C VAL A 29 -2.08 -6.01 -3.55
N GLN A 30 -2.60 -6.65 -2.52
CA GLN A 30 -3.24 -5.99 -1.39
C GLN A 30 -2.35 -6.10 -0.16
N ILE A 31 -1.68 -5.01 0.24
CA ILE A 31 -0.74 -4.99 1.35
C ILE A 31 -1.43 -4.45 2.60
N TYR A 32 -1.43 -5.23 3.68
CA TYR A 32 -2.07 -4.80 4.94
C TYR A 32 -1.25 -3.72 5.65
N ASN A 33 -1.84 -2.55 5.91
CA ASN A 33 -1.18 -1.42 6.57
C ASN A 33 -1.33 -1.39 8.10
N GLY A 34 -1.99 -2.39 8.70
CA GLY A 34 -2.34 -2.44 10.13
C GLY A 34 -3.81 -2.12 10.43
N LYS A 35 -4.57 -1.61 9.45
CA LYS A 35 -6.02 -1.39 9.55
C LYS A 35 -6.75 -1.87 8.30
N THR A 36 -6.31 -1.40 7.14
CA THR A 36 -6.91 -1.70 5.83
C THR A 36 -5.87 -2.23 4.83
N PRO A 37 -6.27 -3.10 3.89
CA PRO A 37 -5.39 -3.47 2.79
C PRO A 37 -5.27 -2.32 1.78
N ALA A 38 -4.05 -1.88 1.50
CA ALA A 38 -3.74 -0.95 0.42
C ALA A 38 -3.52 -1.72 -0.89
N ARG A 39 -4.25 -1.36 -1.95
CA ARG A 39 -4.02 -1.91 -3.30
C ARG A 39 -2.80 -1.23 -3.94
N CYS A 40 -1.87 -2.03 -4.44
CA CYS A 40 -0.67 -1.56 -5.11
C CYS A 40 -0.44 -2.40 -6.38
N LYS A 41 -0.22 -1.73 -7.52
CA LYS A 41 0.30 -2.38 -8.73
C LYS A 41 1.81 -2.54 -8.59
N ILE A 42 2.35 -3.75 -8.77
CA ILE A 42 3.78 -3.97 -8.74
C ILE A 42 4.36 -3.62 -10.12
N THR A 43 5.34 -2.73 -10.14
CA THR A 43 6.10 -2.33 -11.33
C THR A 43 7.55 -2.81 -11.16
N GLU A 44 8.31 -2.92 -12.25
CA GLU A 44 9.71 -3.40 -12.21
C GLU A 44 10.59 -2.61 -11.23
N GLY A 45 10.43 -1.29 -11.17
CA GLY A 45 11.16 -0.45 -10.21
C GLY A 45 10.84 -0.69 -8.72
N LYS A 46 9.86 -1.55 -8.40
CA LYS A 46 9.55 -1.97 -7.03
C LYS A 46 10.22 -3.28 -6.64
N VAL A 47 10.83 -3.98 -7.60
CA VAL A 47 11.57 -5.22 -7.34
C VAL A 47 12.78 -4.91 -6.45
N GLY A 48 13.06 -5.77 -5.48
CA GLY A 48 14.13 -5.56 -4.48
C GLY A 48 13.74 -4.71 -3.28
N HIS A 49 12.68 -3.90 -3.37
CA HIS A 49 12.11 -3.19 -2.24
C HIS A 49 11.22 -4.09 -1.38
N LYS A 50 10.97 -3.69 -0.14
CA LYS A 50 10.03 -4.41 0.74
C LYS A 50 8.60 -4.04 0.43
N SER A 51 7.71 -5.03 0.40
CA SER A 51 6.27 -4.83 0.18
C SER A 51 5.66 -3.78 1.13
N GLY A 52 6.18 -3.70 2.36
CA GLY A 52 5.73 -2.74 3.36
C GLY A 52 6.02 -1.27 3.07
N GLU A 53 6.96 -0.95 2.19
CA GLU A 53 7.30 0.44 1.83
C GLU A 53 6.17 1.10 1.04
N PHE A 54 5.42 0.30 0.27
CA PHE A 54 4.31 0.77 -0.56
C PHE A 54 2.97 0.87 0.17
N ALA A 55 2.93 0.56 1.48
CA ALA A 55 1.72 0.64 2.29
C ALA A 55 1.94 1.51 3.53
N SER A 56 1.53 2.77 3.44
CA SER A 56 1.61 3.73 4.55
C SER A 56 0.72 3.31 5.72
N ALA A 57 1.32 3.19 6.91
CA ALA A 57 0.62 2.78 8.13
C ALA A 57 0.06 3.95 8.96
N ARG A 58 0.58 5.17 8.75
CA ARG A 58 0.17 6.37 9.47
C ARG A 58 -0.35 7.42 8.50
N LYS A 59 -1.38 8.17 8.91
CA LYS A 59 -1.84 9.34 8.16
C LYS A 59 -0.74 10.40 8.17
N ARG A 60 -0.46 11.01 7.03
CA ARG A 60 0.47 12.15 6.97
C ARG A 60 -0.20 13.33 7.68
N LYS A 61 0.57 14.05 8.50
CA LYS A 61 0.09 15.30 9.08
C LYS A 61 0.02 16.34 7.96
N PRO A 62 -1.03 17.18 7.92
CA PRO A 62 -1.04 18.31 6.99
C PRO A 62 0.16 19.22 7.29
N PRO A 63 0.74 19.86 6.27
CA PRO A 63 1.79 20.84 6.48
C PRO A 63 1.26 21.99 7.35
N ARG A 64 2.14 22.55 8.18
CA ARG A 64 1.82 23.67 9.10
C ARG A 64 1.29 24.92 8.37
N THR A 65 1.55 25.04 7.07
CA THR A 65 1.08 26.13 6.22
C THR A 65 -0.39 25.99 5.82
N TYR A 66 -1.04 24.84 6.07
CA TYR A 66 -2.49 24.72 5.96
C TYR A 66 -3.16 25.35 7.20
N ILE A 67 -3.07 26.66 7.29
CA ILE A 67 -4.01 27.47 8.05
C ILE A 67 -5.33 27.34 7.29
N GLY A 68 -6.15 26.35 7.66
CA GLY A 68 -7.52 26.29 7.17
C GLY A 68 -8.22 27.62 7.44
N PRO A 69 -9.24 28.02 6.65
CA PRO A 69 -9.93 29.27 6.87
C PRO A 69 -10.38 29.30 8.32
N GLY A 70 -9.93 30.33 9.06
CA GLY A 70 -10.21 30.47 10.48
C GLY A 70 -11.69 30.25 10.72
N ARG A 71 -12.04 29.49 11.77
CA ARG A 71 -13.42 29.36 12.24
C ARG A 71 -14.00 30.78 12.32
N LYS A 72 -14.83 31.19 11.36
CA LYS A 72 -15.64 32.41 11.50
C LYS A 72 -16.54 32.12 12.69
N GLY A 73 -16.23 32.76 13.81
CA GLY A 73 -17.04 32.69 15.02
C GLY A 73 -18.48 33.04 14.66
N LYS A 74 -19.40 32.25 15.20
CA LYS A 74 -20.83 32.58 15.23
C LYS A 74 -20.98 33.98 15.84
N ARG A 75 -21.61 34.90 15.11
CA ARG A 75 -22.37 36.03 15.66
C ARG A 75 -23.80 35.87 15.20
#